data_AF-A0A934Y2K9-F1
#
_entry.id   AF-A0A934Y2K9-F1
#
_cell.length_a   1.000
_cell.length_b   1.000
_cell.length_c   1.000
_cell.angle_alpha   90.00
_cell.angle_beta   90.00
_cell.angle_gamma   90.00
#
_symmetry.space_group_name_H-M   'P 1'
#
loop_
_entity.id
_entity.type
_entity.pdbx_description
1 polymer ?
#
loop_
_entity_poly.entity_id
_entity_poly.type
_entity_poly.pdbx_seq_one_letter_code
_entity_poly.pdbx_strand_id
1 'polypeptide(L)'
;MKKDNDEADDNTGNGSDRTAKSDADVEAEKDKDDKLPAESWFMRRERQTKGEFWEEQAMTSKSYWVATKFRARETLNGLGGAPFFALFLLLPIFMLGWWLVETGKIRNPEQHLVLFRAMAWIGWPFGLAFAVVSSILLYHPAWIAARGPDMLVGLLGWCGQVLLCAAYIASFVLLLRKRFFKRMVGWLAPLGRMALTNYLTHSLVFSILFYGYGAGWFGQVPRFQQMGLVVAMIAFQAVFSRVWLNHFNYGPMEWLWRSATYLKWQPWRRVAS
;
A
#
# COMPACT_ATOMS: atom_id res chain seq x y z
N MET A 1 -0.01 85.10 -46.47
CA MET A 1 -1.16 85.28 -45.57
C MET A 1 -1.41 83.95 -44.86
N LYS A 2 -0.88 83.80 -43.62
CA LYS A 2 -0.99 82.69 -42.62
C LYS A 2 -0.69 81.24 -43.09
N LYS A 3 -0.09 80.35 -42.32
CA LYS A 3 0.96 80.33 -41.27
C LYS A 3 1.20 78.82 -41.04
N ASP A 4 2.44 78.45 -40.76
CA ASP A 4 2.97 77.09 -40.55
C ASP A 4 2.46 76.36 -39.29
N ASN A 5 2.99 75.12 -39.11
CA ASN A 5 3.11 74.26 -37.92
C ASN A 5 2.14 73.06 -37.86
N ASP A 6 2.51 71.82 -37.51
CA ASP A 6 3.78 71.20 -37.09
C ASP A 6 3.65 69.65 -37.15
N GLU A 7 4.81 69.01 -37.30
CA GLU A 7 5.26 67.72 -36.73
C GLU A 7 4.77 66.33 -37.18
N ALA A 8 5.80 65.49 -37.33
CA ALA A 8 5.85 64.06 -37.58
C ALA A 8 5.98 63.26 -36.26
N ASP A 9 5.69 61.96 -36.32
CA ASP A 9 6.30 60.81 -35.57
C ASP A 9 5.23 59.71 -35.43
N ASP A 10 5.31 58.58 -36.15
CA ASP A 10 6.16 57.40 -35.98
C ASP A 10 5.48 56.27 -35.17
N ASN A 11 5.81 55.03 -35.57
CA ASN A 11 5.72 53.78 -34.82
C ASN A 11 4.57 52.77 -35.10
N THR A 12 4.85 51.89 -36.09
CA THR A 12 4.88 50.41 -36.03
C THR A 12 3.83 49.59 -35.26
N GLY A 13 3.41 48.44 -35.82
CA GLY A 13 2.91 47.34 -34.99
C GLY A 13 2.21 46.20 -35.71
N ASN A 14 2.99 45.29 -36.29
CA ASN A 14 2.61 44.05 -36.95
C ASN A 14 1.94 43.00 -36.02
N GLY A 15 0.96 42.26 -36.56
CA GLY A 15 0.77 40.83 -36.35
C GLY A 15 0.20 40.29 -35.02
N SER A 16 -1.01 39.73 -35.07
CA SER A 16 -1.28 38.34 -34.67
C SER A 16 -2.77 38.01 -34.77
N ASP A 17 -3.12 37.24 -35.79
CA ASP A 17 -4.35 36.45 -35.85
C ASP A 17 -4.43 35.58 -34.59
N ARG A 18 -5.27 35.99 -33.64
CA ARG A 18 -5.73 35.15 -32.54
C ARG A 18 -6.72 34.18 -33.14
N THR A 19 -6.33 32.92 -33.29
CA THR A 19 -7.26 31.80 -33.49
C THR A 19 -8.26 31.79 -32.34
N ALA A 20 -9.43 32.38 -32.58
CA ALA A 20 -10.58 32.37 -31.70
C ALA A 20 -11.03 30.91 -31.54
N LYS A 21 -10.79 30.37 -30.35
CA LYS A 21 -11.41 29.12 -29.87
C LYS A 21 -12.91 29.30 -30.06
N SER A 22 -13.56 28.42 -30.83
CA SER A 22 -14.98 28.60 -31.17
C SER A 22 -15.80 28.63 -29.88
N ASP A 23 -16.85 29.45 -29.83
CA ASP A 23 -17.68 29.60 -28.62
C ASP A 23 -18.24 28.26 -28.13
N ALA A 24 -18.42 27.28 -29.04
CA ALA A 24 -18.78 25.91 -28.71
C ALA A 24 -17.66 25.11 -28.01
N ASP A 25 -16.40 25.37 -28.32
CA ASP A 25 -15.25 24.77 -27.63
C ASP A 25 -15.02 25.43 -26.26
N VAL A 26 -15.34 26.72 -26.13
CA VAL A 26 -15.31 27.45 -24.85
C VAL A 26 -16.49 27.05 -23.97
N GLU A 27 -17.68 26.81 -24.54
CA GLU A 27 -18.85 26.28 -23.82
C GLU A 27 -18.66 24.81 -23.44
N ALA A 28 -18.09 23.96 -24.31
CA ALA A 28 -17.79 22.56 -23.95
C ALA A 28 -16.66 22.43 -22.91
N GLU A 29 -15.78 23.43 -22.80
CA GLU A 29 -14.74 23.50 -21.77
C GLU A 29 -15.30 24.12 -20.47
N LYS A 30 -16.19 25.12 -20.55
CA LYS A 30 -16.98 25.64 -19.42
C LYS A 30 -17.93 24.60 -18.83
N ASP A 31 -18.61 23.80 -19.65
CA ASP A 31 -19.55 22.76 -19.20
C ASP A 31 -18.85 21.57 -18.50
N LYS A 32 -17.52 21.45 -18.66
CA LYS A 32 -16.69 20.53 -17.87
C LYS A 32 -16.28 21.11 -16.52
N ASP A 33 -16.10 22.43 -16.45
CA ASP A 33 -15.72 23.16 -15.23
C ASP A 33 -16.93 23.63 -14.39
N ASP A 34 -18.13 23.71 -14.97
CA ASP A 34 -19.36 24.21 -14.35
C ASP A 34 -20.34 23.08 -13.95
N LYS A 35 -19.83 21.85 -13.81
CA LYS A 35 -20.58 20.82 -13.07
C LYS A 35 -20.60 21.25 -11.62
N LEU A 36 -21.77 21.71 -11.16
CA LEU A 36 -22.03 22.08 -9.77
C LEU A 36 -21.31 21.08 -8.83
N PRO A 37 -20.63 21.54 -7.77
CA PRO A 37 -19.94 20.66 -6.82
C PRO A 37 -20.82 19.50 -6.35
N ALA A 38 -22.13 19.74 -6.24
CA ALA A 38 -23.16 18.75 -5.97
C ALA A 38 -23.24 17.63 -7.02
N GLU A 39 -23.28 17.93 -8.33
CA GLU A 39 -23.35 16.91 -9.38
C GLU A 39 -22.11 16.02 -9.41
N SER A 40 -20.91 16.62 -9.28
CA SER A 40 -19.67 15.85 -9.21
C SER A 40 -19.62 14.92 -7.98
N TRP A 41 -20.19 15.37 -6.86
CA TRP A 41 -20.35 14.59 -5.63
C TRP A 41 -21.35 13.44 -5.81
N PHE A 42 -22.51 13.69 -6.43
CA PHE A 42 -23.51 12.66 -6.73
C PHE A 42 -22.93 11.60 -7.67
N MET A 43 -22.22 12.01 -8.73
CA MET A 43 -21.58 11.10 -9.68
C MET A 43 -20.47 10.25 -9.03
N ARG A 44 -19.73 10.80 -8.06
CA ARG A 44 -18.75 10.03 -7.27
C ARG A 44 -19.43 9.01 -6.37
N ARG A 45 -20.48 9.42 -5.66
CA ARG A 45 -21.24 8.56 -4.75
C ARG A 45 -21.96 7.44 -5.51
N GLU A 46 -22.47 7.73 -6.70
CA GLU A 46 -23.10 6.74 -7.57
C GLU A 46 -22.08 5.73 -8.14
N ARG A 47 -20.88 6.17 -8.51
CA ARG A 47 -19.80 5.24 -8.88
C ARG A 47 -19.33 4.38 -7.72
N GLN A 48 -19.22 4.94 -6.51
CA GLN A 48 -18.84 4.20 -5.31
C GLN A 48 -19.89 3.14 -4.97
N THR A 49 -21.16 3.53 -4.90
CA THR A 49 -22.27 2.59 -4.62
C THR A 49 -22.41 1.51 -5.69
N LYS A 50 -22.22 1.85 -6.98
CA LYS A 50 -22.13 0.84 -8.05
C LYS A 50 -20.95 -0.11 -7.83
N GLY A 51 -19.76 0.42 -7.56
CA GLY A 51 -18.56 -0.39 -7.29
C GLY A 51 -18.74 -1.36 -6.12
N GLU A 52 -19.24 -0.84 -4.99
CA GLU A 52 -19.58 -1.61 -3.79
C GLU A 52 -20.62 -2.70 -4.08
N PHE A 53 -21.65 -2.39 -4.88
CA PHE A 53 -22.68 -3.36 -5.28
C PHE A 53 -22.12 -4.50 -6.14
N TRP A 54 -21.27 -4.18 -7.13
CA TRP A 54 -20.61 -5.20 -7.96
C TRP A 54 -19.64 -6.06 -7.15
N GLU A 55 -18.94 -5.47 -6.18
CA GLU A 55 -18.08 -6.20 -5.24
C GLU A 55 -18.92 -7.12 -4.35
N GLU A 56 -19.99 -6.61 -3.75
CA GLU A 56 -20.87 -7.41 -2.89
C GLU A 56 -21.49 -8.57 -3.65
N GLN A 57 -22.00 -8.36 -4.87
CA GLN A 57 -22.51 -9.45 -5.71
C GLN A 57 -21.43 -10.47 -6.07
N ALA A 58 -20.22 -10.02 -6.44
CA ALA A 58 -19.15 -10.93 -6.80
C ALA A 58 -18.65 -11.76 -5.62
N MET A 59 -18.59 -11.18 -4.42
CA MET A 59 -18.11 -11.84 -3.20
C MET A 59 -19.18 -12.71 -2.53
N THR A 60 -20.47 -12.39 -2.68
CA THR A 60 -21.59 -13.18 -2.13
C THR A 60 -22.09 -14.26 -3.10
N SER A 61 -21.67 -14.21 -4.36
CA SER A 61 -21.98 -15.26 -5.34
C SER A 61 -21.49 -16.63 -4.86
N LYS A 62 -22.34 -17.66 -5.02
CA LYS A 62 -21.98 -19.06 -4.74
C LYS A 62 -20.98 -19.63 -5.75
N SER A 63 -20.73 -18.92 -6.86
CA SER A 63 -19.82 -19.38 -7.91
C SER A 63 -18.40 -18.85 -7.68
N TYR A 64 -17.46 -19.77 -7.48
CA TYR A 64 -16.02 -19.48 -7.40
C TYR A 64 -15.55 -18.63 -8.59
N TRP A 65 -15.97 -18.98 -9.80
CA TRP A 65 -15.54 -18.31 -11.02
C TRP A 65 -15.98 -16.85 -11.13
N VAL A 66 -17.11 -16.49 -10.54
CA VAL A 66 -17.59 -15.10 -10.53
C VAL A 66 -16.65 -14.26 -9.65
N ALA A 67 -16.34 -14.73 -8.45
CA ALA A 67 -15.39 -14.06 -7.56
C ALA A 67 -13.98 -14.00 -8.17
N THR A 68 -13.50 -15.08 -8.81
CA THR A 68 -12.18 -15.11 -9.46
C THR A 68 -12.10 -14.14 -10.63
N LYS A 69 -13.12 -14.09 -11.50
CA LYS A 69 -13.14 -13.15 -12.64
C LYS A 69 -13.15 -11.70 -12.17
N PHE A 70 -13.94 -11.39 -11.14
CA PHE A 70 -13.93 -10.08 -10.52
C PHE A 70 -12.54 -9.70 -10.00
N ARG A 71 -11.91 -10.57 -9.20
CA ARG A 71 -10.56 -10.36 -8.67
C ARG A 71 -9.50 -10.21 -9.76
N ALA A 72 -9.57 -11.03 -10.81
CA ALA A 72 -8.63 -10.96 -11.93
C ALA A 72 -8.75 -9.63 -12.67
N ARG A 73 -9.97 -9.18 -12.97
CA ARG A 73 -10.23 -7.87 -13.60
C ARG A 73 -9.70 -6.73 -12.74
N GLU A 74 -9.98 -6.77 -11.44
CA GLU A 74 -9.54 -5.73 -10.51
C GLU A 74 -8.01 -5.68 -10.38
N THR A 75 -7.38 -6.86 -10.36
CA THR A 75 -5.91 -6.96 -10.37
C THR A 75 -5.32 -6.39 -11.66
N LEU A 76 -5.91 -6.70 -12.82
CA LEU A 76 -5.47 -6.18 -14.12
C LEU A 76 -5.64 -4.67 -14.22
N ASN A 77 -6.72 -4.12 -13.70
CA ASN A 77 -6.94 -2.67 -13.64
C ASN A 77 -5.89 -2.00 -12.73
N GLY A 78 -5.56 -2.62 -11.59
CA GLY A 78 -4.53 -2.13 -10.67
C GLY A 78 -3.09 -2.28 -11.17
N LEU A 79 -2.84 -3.18 -12.11
CA LEU A 79 -1.51 -3.45 -12.67
C LEU A 79 -0.94 -2.29 -13.48
N GLY A 80 -1.77 -1.36 -14.00
CA GLY A 80 -1.31 -0.22 -14.79
C GLY A 80 -0.30 0.68 -14.05
N GLY A 81 -0.46 0.85 -12.73
CA GLY A 81 0.47 1.61 -11.88
C GLY A 81 1.62 0.78 -11.30
N ALA A 82 1.59 -0.55 -11.44
CA ALA A 82 2.52 -1.44 -10.77
C ALA A 82 3.98 -1.26 -11.21
N PRO A 83 4.33 -1.09 -12.51
CA PRO A 83 5.71 -0.85 -12.92
C PRO A 83 6.29 0.44 -12.34
N PHE A 84 5.49 1.51 -12.32
CA PHE A 84 5.90 2.79 -11.73
C PHE A 84 6.15 2.64 -10.23
N PHE A 85 5.22 2.01 -9.51
CA PHE A 85 5.38 1.72 -8.09
C PHE A 85 6.61 0.84 -7.81
N ALA A 86 6.84 -0.20 -8.60
CA ALA A 86 7.98 -1.09 -8.44
C ALA A 86 9.31 -0.36 -8.65
N LEU A 87 9.42 0.44 -9.71
CA LEU A 87 10.66 1.11 -10.07
C LEU A 87 10.97 2.30 -9.14
N PHE A 88 9.97 3.13 -8.81
CA PHE A 88 10.21 4.37 -8.09
C PHE A 88 10.02 4.24 -6.56
N LEU A 89 9.33 3.20 -6.09
CA LEU A 89 9.16 2.98 -4.65
C LEU A 89 9.86 1.71 -4.15
N LEU A 90 9.59 0.55 -4.75
CA LEU A 90 10.13 -0.71 -4.23
C LEU A 90 11.65 -0.79 -4.43
N LEU A 91 12.16 -0.41 -5.60
CA LEU A 91 13.59 -0.48 -5.88
C LEU A 91 14.43 0.41 -4.93
N PRO A 92 14.11 1.71 -4.71
CA PRO A 92 14.86 2.52 -3.75
C PRO A 92 14.83 1.99 -2.31
N ILE A 93 13.66 1.53 -1.84
CA ILE A 93 13.54 0.97 -0.49
C ILE A 93 14.32 -0.34 -0.38
N PHE A 94 14.28 -1.18 -1.41
CA PHE A 94 15.07 -2.40 -1.48
C PHE A 94 16.58 -2.10 -1.47
N MET A 95 17.03 -1.12 -2.25
CA MET A 95 18.43 -0.67 -2.27
C MET A 95 18.86 -0.13 -0.90
N LEU A 96 18.00 0.61 -0.20
CA LEU A 96 18.28 1.09 1.15
C LEU A 96 18.39 -0.06 2.15
N GLY A 97 17.51 -1.06 2.04
CA GLY A 97 17.58 -2.28 2.84
C GLY A 97 18.88 -3.07 2.56
N TRP A 98 19.22 -3.24 1.28
CA TRP A 98 20.46 -3.87 0.84
C TRP A 98 21.68 -3.15 1.40
N TRP A 99 21.72 -1.82 1.29
CA TRP A 99 22.79 -1.00 1.85
C TRP A 99 22.95 -1.17 3.36
N LEU A 100 21.85 -1.24 4.13
CA LEU A 100 21.91 -1.50 5.58
C LEU A 100 22.46 -2.89 5.93
N VAL A 101 22.23 -3.89 5.08
CA VAL A 101 22.78 -5.24 5.24
C VAL A 101 24.25 -5.28 4.85
N GLU A 102 24.59 -4.76 3.67
CA GLU A 102 25.93 -4.80 3.09
C GLU A 102 26.95 -4.00 3.92
N THR A 103 26.53 -2.85 4.46
CA THR A 103 27.37 -2.06 5.39
C THR A 103 27.56 -2.72 6.75
N GLY A 104 26.97 -3.90 6.99
CA GLY A 104 27.09 -4.63 8.25
C GLY A 104 26.31 -4.02 9.42
N LYS A 105 25.58 -2.92 9.21
CA LYS A 105 24.84 -2.21 10.27
C LYS A 105 23.77 -3.07 10.92
N ILE A 106 23.07 -3.89 10.14
CA ILE A 106 22.10 -4.88 10.65
C ILE A 106 22.79 -6.12 11.25
N ARG A 107 23.96 -6.50 10.72
CA ARG A 107 24.70 -7.69 11.18
C ARG A 107 25.38 -7.46 12.52
N ASN A 108 25.91 -6.25 12.74
CA ASN A 108 26.58 -5.81 13.97
C ASN A 108 25.84 -4.60 14.58
N PRO A 109 24.58 -4.74 15.01
CA PRO A 109 23.78 -3.61 15.47
C PRO A 109 24.35 -2.96 16.74
N GLU A 110 25.14 -3.70 17.52
CA GLU A 110 25.78 -3.21 18.74
C GLU A 110 26.80 -2.10 18.47
N GLN A 111 27.43 -2.11 17.29
CA GLN A 111 28.39 -1.09 16.88
C GLN A 111 27.72 0.18 16.32
N HIS A 112 26.43 0.12 15.97
CA HIS A 112 25.70 1.20 15.33
C HIS A 112 24.44 1.62 16.10
N LEU A 113 24.45 1.46 17.43
CA LEU A 113 23.29 1.79 18.27
C LEU A 113 22.86 3.25 18.18
N VAL A 114 23.79 4.18 17.94
CA VAL A 114 23.47 5.61 17.77
C VAL A 114 22.55 5.82 16.57
N LEU A 115 22.80 5.14 15.45
CA LEU A 115 21.95 5.21 14.26
C LEU A 115 20.54 4.73 14.56
N PHE A 116 20.39 3.53 15.14
CA PHE A 116 19.07 2.98 15.45
C PHE A 116 18.35 3.81 16.52
N ARG A 117 19.05 4.31 17.54
CA ARG A 117 18.45 5.23 18.51
C ARG A 117 17.97 6.50 17.84
N ALA A 118 18.77 7.14 16.99
CA ALA A 118 18.37 8.33 16.25
C ALA A 118 17.14 8.06 15.35
N MET A 119 17.15 6.95 14.59
CA MET A 119 16.01 6.54 13.77
C MET A 119 14.73 6.33 14.60
N ALA A 120 14.83 5.74 15.78
CA ALA A 120 13.68 5.57 16.68
C ALA A 120 13.22 6.91 17.29
N TRP A 121 14.15 7.71 17.83
CA TRP A 121 13.85 8.97 18.50
C TRP A 121 13.34 10.06 17.56
N ILE A 122 13.77 10.07 16.29
CA ILE A 122 13.27 10.98 15.27
C ILE A 122 12.01 10.38 14.62
N GLY A 123 12.06 9.12 14.24
CA GLY A 123 11.00 8.49 13.45
C GLY A 123 9.68 8.37 14.21
N TRP A 124 9.68 8.12 15.52
CA TRP A 124 8.44 8.07 16.31
C TRP A 124 7.70 9.42 16.38
N PRO A 125 8.29 10.51 16.92
CA PRO A 125 7.56 11.76 17.07
C PRO A 125 7.23 12.40 15.71
N PHE A 126 8.20 12.50 14.79
CA PHE A 126 7.96 13.15 13.50
C PHE A 126 7.11 12.29 12.57
N GLY A 127 7.34 10.98 12.55
CA GLY A 127 6.54 10.06 11.74
C GLY A 127 5.09 10.01 12.20
N LEU A 128 4.85 9.94 13.52
CA LEU A 128 3.50 9.97 14.08
C LEU A 128 2.83 11.33 13.86
N ALA A 129 3.55 12.45 14.06
CA ALA A 129 3.01 13.78 13.83
C ALA A 129 2.55 13.95 12.37
N PHE A 130 3.39 13.58 11.39
CA PHE A 130 3.01 13.66 9.98
C PHE A 130 1.86 12.72 9.62
N ALA A 131 1.85 11.50 10.14
CA ALA A 131 0.75 10.55 9.91
C ALA A 131 -0.58 11.06 10.49
N VAL A 132 -0.56 11.61 11.71
CA VAL A 132 -1.75 12.15 12.38
C VAL A 132 -2.24 13.41 11.67
N VAL A 133 -1.35 14.35 11.32
CA VAL A 133 -1.72 15.57 10.59
C VAL A 133 -2.27 15.21 9.20
N SER A 134 -1.62 14.32 8.47
CA SER A 134 -2.12 13.81 7.19
C SER A 134 -3.52 13.20 7.33
N SER A 135 -3.75 12.39 8.36
CA SER A 135 -5.06 11.76 8.63
C SER A 135 -6.12 12.79 8.99
N ILE A 136 -5.81 13.76 9.85
CA ILE A 136 -6.73 14.85 10.22
C ILE A 136 -7.12 15.64 8.97
N LEU A 137 -6.15 16.01 8.14
CA LEU A 137 -6.41 16.74 6.90
C LEU A 137 -7.23 15.91 5.91
N LEU A 138 -6.96 14.61 5.78
CA LEU A 138 -7.68 13.71 4.88
C LEU A 138 -9.17 13.59 5.25
N TYR A 139 -9.49 13.53 6.54
CA TYR A 139 -10.87 13.37 7.03
C TYR A 139 -11.55 14.67 7.44
N HIS A 140 -10.90 15.82 7.22
CA HIS A 140 -11.46 17.10 7.64
C HIS A 140 -12.71 17.45 6.80
N PRO A 141 -13.85 17.77 7.43
CA PRO A 141 -15.14 17.92 6.73
C PRO A 141 -15.18 19.07 5.72
N ALA A 142 -14.30 20.07 5.85
CA ALA A 142 -14.21 21.17 4.88
C ALA A 142 -13.83 20.72 3.46
N TRP A 143 -13.18 19.56 3.30
CA TRP A 143 -12.77 19.04 1.99
C TRP A 143 -13.84 18.14 1.33
N ILE A 144 -15.00 17.96 1.97
CA ILE A 144 -16.11 17.19 1.39
C ILE A 144 -16.76 17.96 0.23
N ALA A 145 -16.79 19.29 0.33
CA ALA A 145 -17.42 20.19 -0.64
C ALA A 145 -16.42 20.99 -1.49
N ALA A 146 -15.12 20.93 -1.19
CA ALA A 146 -14.06 21.66 -1.88
C ALA A 146 -12.87 20.75 -2.20
N ARG A 147 -12.07 21.09 -3.22
CA ARG A 147 -10.84 20.35 -3.54
C ARG A 147 -9.84 20.50 -2.39
N GLY A 148 -9.58 19.41 -1.68
CA GLY A 148 -8.64 19.37 -0.57
C GLY A 148 -7.19 19.57 -0.98
N PRO A 149 -6.28 19.82 -0.02
CA PRO A 149 -4.85 19.89 -0.27
C PRO A 149 -4.26 18.48 -0.44
N ASP A 150 -4.78 17.73 -1.43
CA ASP A 150 -4.51 16.30 -1.64
C ASP A 150 -3.01 16.01 -1.76
N MET A 151 -2.27 16.91 -2.42
CA MET A 151 -0.82 16.81 -2.58
C MET A 151 -0.08 16.92 -1.24
N LEU A 152 -0.50 17.83 -0.37
CA LEU A 152 0.10 18.01 0.96
C LEU A 152 -0.23 16.83 1.87
N VAL A 153 -1.49 16.37 1.85
CA VAL A 153 -1.95 15.18 2.59
C VAL A 153 -1.11 13.96 2.18
N GLY A 154 -0.94 13.77 0.87
CA GLY A 154 -0.09 12.72 0.30
C GLY A 154 1.35 12.84 0.77
N LEU A 155 1.99 14.01 0.61
CA LEU A 155 3.38 14.23 1.00
C LEU A 155 3.62 13.97 2.49
N LEU A 156 2.76 14.50 3.36
CA LEU A 156 2.83 14.25 4.81
C LEU A 156 2.65 12.76 5.12
N GLY A 157 1.71 12.10 4.44
CA GLY A 157 1.48 10.65 4.58
C GLY A 157 2.72 9.83 4.21
N TRP A 158 3.33 10.12 3.06
CA TRP A 158 4.55 9.46 2.60
C TRP A 158 5.74 9.68 3.53
N CYS A 159 6.00 10.93 3.92
CA CYS A 159 7.06 11.27 4.87
C CYS A 159 6.83 10.58 6.22
N GLY A 160 5.59 10.61 6.72
CA GLY A 160 5.19 9.91 7.94
C GLY A 160 5.45 8.41 7.87
N GLN A 161 5.06 7.77 6.76
CA GLN A 161 5.24 6.34 6.54
C GLN A 161 6.72 5.92 6.53
N VAL A 162 7.59 6.67 5.84
CA VAL A 162 9.03 6.38 5.77
C VAL A 162 9.69 6.54 7.15
N LEU A 163 9.36 7.62 7.88
CA LEU A 163 9.87 7.86 9.22
C LEU A 163 9.40 6.80 10.24
N LEU A 164 8.12 6.42 10.20
CA LEU A 164 7.59 5.35 11.04
C LEU A 164 8.21 4.00 10.69
N CYS A 165 8.42 3.71 9.41
CA CYS A 165 9.12 2.49 8.99
C CYS A 165 10.54 2.42 9.57
N ALA A 166 11.30 3.51 9.48
CA ALA A 166 12.62 3.62 10.10
C ALA A 166 12.55 3.43 11.63
N ALA A 167 11.55 4.05 12.29
CA ALA A 167 11.31 3.89 13.72
C ALA A 167 11.00 2.43 14.10
N TYR A 168 10.17 1.73 13.32
CA TYR A 168 9.82 0.34 13.55
C TYR A 168 11.02 -0.59 13.40
N ILE A 169 11.79 -0.44 12.32
CA ILE A 169 13.02 -1.24 12.10
C ILE A 169 13.98 -1.01 13.27
N ALA A 170 14.25 0.24 13.61
CA ALA A 170 15.16 0.57 14.68
C ALA A 170 14.69 0.08 16.05
N SER A 171 13.40 0.25 16.36
CA SER A 171 12.80 -0.25 17.60
C SER A 171 12.90 -1.77 17.67
N PHE A 172 12.63 -2.47 16.56
CA PHE A 172 12.75 -3.92 16.50
C PHE A 172 14.19 -4.40 16.75
N VAL A 173 15.18 -3.78 16.11
CA VAL A 173 16.60 -4.06 16.33
C VAL A 173 17.00 -3.82 17.80
N LEU A 174 16.60 -2.69 18.38
CA LEU A 174 16.89 -2.36 19.77
C LEU A 174 16.20 -3.31 20.75
N LEU A 175 14.96 -3.73 20.47
CA LEU A 175 14.19 -4.67 21.30
C LEU A 175 14.75 -6.08 21.23
N LEU A 176 15.25 -6.54 20.08
CA LEU A 176 15.88 -7.86 19.93
C LEU A 176 17.12 -8.08 20.81
N ARG A 177 17.71 -6.99 21.34
CA ARG A 177 18.78 -7.07 22.34
C ARG A 177 18.28 -7.50 23.71
N LYS A 178 17.01 -7.29 24.04
CA LYS A 178 16.41 -7.73 25.30
C LYS A 178 16.16 -9.24 25.24
N ARG A 179 16.72 -9.99 26.20
CA ARG A 179 16.61 -11.46 26.28
C ARG A 179 15.17 -11.96 26.20
N PHE A 180 14.25 -11.28 26.88
CA PHE A 180 12.82 -11.59 26.86
C PHE A 180 12.24 -11.49 25.45
N PHE A 181 12.46 -10.36 24.76
CA PHE A 181 11.92 -10.13 23.43
C PHE A 181 12.54 -11.07 22.39
N LYS A 182 13.85 -11.34 22.48
CA LYS A 182 14.53 -12.34 21.65
C LYS A 182 13.91 -13.73 21.80
N ARG A 183 13.57 -14.14 23.03
CA ARG A 183 12.90 -15.43 23.29
C ARG A 183 11.48 -15.45 22.74
N MET A 184 10.72 -14.38 22.94
CA MET A 184 9.35 -14.23 22.43
C MET A 184 9.32 -14.32 20.89
N VAL A 185 10.16 -13.53 20.20
CA VAL A 185 10.27 -13.58 18.73
C VAL A 185 10.81 -14.93 18.24
N GLY A 186 11.71 -15.57 19.00
CA GLY A 186 12.20 -16.92 18.71
C GLY A 186 11.09 -17.99 18.70
N TRP A 187 10.00 -17.77 19.42
CA TRP A 187 8.82 -18.63 19.37
C TRP A 187 8.05 -18.47 18.04
N LEU A 188 8.03 -17.27 17.46
CA LEU A 188 7.43 -16.98 16.15
C LEU A 188 8.36 -17.30 14.97
N ALA A 189 9.64 -17.56 15.18
CA ALA A 189 10.58 -17.88 14.10
C ALA A 189 10.14 -19.04 13.17
N PRO A 190 9.50 -20.13 13.63
CA PRO A 190 8.91 -21.15 12.76
C PRO A 190 7.86 -20.60 11.79
N LEU A 191 7.02 -19.66 12.24
CA LEU A 191 5.98 -19.03 11.42
C LEU A 191 6.62 -18.31 10.21
N GLY A 192 7.73 -17.59 10.44
CA GLY A 192 8.47 -16.88 9.38
C GLY A 192 9.21 -17.82 8.43
N ARG A 193 9.68 -18.99 8.90
CA ARG A 193 10.30 -20.02 8.04
C ARG A 193 9.32 -20.70 7.09
N MET A 194 8.02 -20.60 7.37
CA MET A 194 6.92 -21.12 6.54
C MET A 194 6.04 -19.99 6.00
N ALA A 195 6.61 -18.82 5.70
CA ALA A 195 5.86 -17.64 5.30
C ALA A 195 4.97 -17.85 4.06
N LEU A 196 5.46 -18.53 3.03
CA LEU A 196 4.71 -18.79 1.79
C LEU A 196 3.58 -19.80 2.02
N THR A 197 3.87 -20.89 2.72
CA THR A 197 2.83 -21.87 3.10
C THR A 197 1.76 -21.23 3.97
N ASN A 198 2.17 -20.44 4.97
CA ASN A 198 1.25 -19.78 5.88
C ASN A 198 0.40 -18.74 5.15
N TYR A 199 0.99 -17.96 4.24
CA TYR A 199 0.26 -17.00 3.42
C TYR A 199 -0.80 -17.66 2.54
N LEU A 200 -0.45 -18.75 1.86
CA LEU A 200 -1.38 -19.49 1.01
C LEU A 200 -2.49 -20.16 1.82
N THR A 201 -2.15 -20.76 2.95
CA THR A 201 -3.13 -21.39 3.86
C THR A 201 -4.09 -20.34 4.41
N HIS A 202 -3.58 -19.18 4.83
CA HIS A 202 -4.38 -18.07 5.34
C HIS A 202 -5.34 -17.54 4.26
N SER A 203 -4.82 -17.29 3.05
CA SER A 203 -5.61 -16.86 1.90
C SER A 203 -6.71 -17.88 1.57
N LEU A 204 -6.38 -19.17 1.52
CA LEU A 204 -7.34 -20.24 1.22
C LEU A 204 -8.43 -20.33 2.29
N VAL A 205 -8.06 -20.36 3.56
CA VAL A 205 -8.99 -20.47 4.69
C VAL A 205 -9.94 -19.28 4.73
N PHE A 206 -9.44 -18.04 4.66
CA PHE A 206 -10.32 -16.88 4.68
C PHE A 206 -11.12 -16.68 3.40
N SER A 207 -10.60 -17.10 2.25
CA SER A 207 -11.40 -17.10 1.02
C SER A 207 -12.58 -18.08 1.15
N ILE A 208 -12.37 -19.28 1.71
CA ILE A 208 -13.45 -20.24 1.98
C ILE A 208 -14.42 -19.71 3.04
N LEU A 209 -13.93 -19.09 4.12
CA LEU A 209 -14.82 -18.61 5.19
C LEU A 209 -15.67 -17.41 4.76
N PHE A 210 -15.08 -16.45 4.07
CA PHE A 210 -15.78 -15.20 3.75
C PHE A 210 -16.53 -15.23 2.43
N TYR A 211 -16.04 -15.91 1.39
CA TYR A 211 -16.69 -15.82 0.08
C TYR A 211 -17.95 -16.69 0.03
N GLY A 212 -18.92 -16.25 -0.79
CA GLY A 212 -20.22 -16.90 -0.95
C GLY A 212 -20.16 -18.33 -1.49
N TYR A 213 -19.05 -18.74 -2.12
CA TYR A 213 -18.84 -20.13 -2.55
C TYR A 213 -18.47 -21.08 -1.39
N GLY A 214 -18.10 -20.55 -0.23
CA GLY A 214 -17.77 -21.32 0.98
C GLY A 214 -18.78 -21.08 2.09
N ALA A 215 -18.35 -20.51 3.23
CA ALA A 215 -19.23 -20.22 4.37
C ALA A 215 -19.97 -18.87 4.24
N GLY A 216 -19.58 -18.01 3.30
CA GLY A 216 -20.34 -16.81 2.94
C GLY A 216 -20.39 -15.72 4.00
N TRP A 217 -19.41 -15.62 4.90
CA TRP A 217 -19.38 -14.63 5.98
C TRP A 217 -19.10 -13.17 5.54
N PHE A 218 -19.01 -12.91 4.23
CA PHE A 218 -18.82 -11.56 3.69
C PHE A 218 -19.92 -10.62 4.19
N GLY A 219 -19.52 -9.49 4.78
CA GLY A 219 -20.44 -8.50 5.35
C GLY A 219 -21.16 -8.91 6.63
N GLN A 220 -21.07 -10.18 7.08
CA GLN A 220 -21.85 -10.70 8.22
C GLN A 220 -21.10 -10.62 9.56
N VAL A 221 -19.77 -10.68 9.53
CA VAL A 221 -18.95 -10.72 10.75
C VAL A 221 -18.46 -9.32 11.11
N PRO A 222 -18.79 -8.79 12.32
CA PRO A 222 -18.29 -7.51 12.78
C PRO A 222 -16.76 -7.43 12.82
N ARG A 223 -16.19 -6.24 12.59
CA ARG A 223 -14.73 -6.01 12.50
C ARG A 223 -13.96 -6.54 13.71
N PHE A 224 -14.50 -6.39 14.93
CA PHE A 224 -13.87 -6.91 16.15
C PHE A 224 -13.73 -8.44 16.13
N GLN A 225 -14.76 -9.16 15.68
CA GLN A 225 -14.72 -10.62 15.56
C GLN A 225 -13.75 -11.07 14.47
N GLN A 226 -13.63 -10.32 13.36
CA GLN A 226 -12.63 -10.58 12.32
C GLN A 226 -11.20 -10.52 12.88
N MET A 227 -10.90 -9.56 13.76
CA MET A 227 -9.59 -9.49 14.43
C MET A 227 -9.32 -10.74 15.29
N GLY A 228 -10.34 -11.25 15.99
CA GLY A 228 -10.26 -12.49 16.75
C GLY A 228 -9.94 -13.71 15.87
N LEU A 229 -10.61 -13.83 14.72
CA LEU A 229 -10.35 -14.90 13.75
C LEU A 229 -8.90 -14.86 13.22
N VAL A 230 -8.38 -13.66 12.92
CA VAL A 230 -6.99 -13.49 12.47
C VAL A 230 -6.00 -13.92 13.56
N VAL A 231 -6.21 -13.49 14.81
CA VAL A 231 -5.35 -13.88 15.94
C VAL A 231 -5.39 -15.40 16.16
N ALA A 232 -6.57 -16.01 16.11
CA ALA A 232 -6.73 -17.45 16.22
C ALA A 232 -5.99 -18.19 15.10
N MET A 233 -6.09 -17.70 13.85
CA MET A 233 -5.41 -18.28 12.70
C MET A 233 -3.88 -18.17 12.83
N ILE A 234 -3.35 -17.03 13.27
CA ILE A 234 -1.92 -16.84 13.50
C ILE A 234 -1.42 -17.77 14.62
N ALA A 235 -2.17 -17.88 15.71
CA ALA A 235 -1.83 -18.78 16.82
C ALA A 235 -1.79 -20.25 16.37
N PHE A 236 -2.81 -20.68 15.61
CA PHE A 236 -2.86 -22.01 15.01
C PHE A 236 -1.65 -22.24 14.08
N GLN A 237 -1.36 -21.30 13.18
CA GLN A 237 -0.22 -21.39 12.25
C GLN A 237 1.12 -21.40 12.98
N ALA A 238 1.26 -20.67 14.09
CA ALA A 238 2.49 -20.66 14.89
C ALA A 238 2.78 -22.05 15.48
N VAL A 239 1.75 -22.68 16.06
CA VAL A 239 1.84 -24.04 16.60
C VAL A 239 2.08 -25.06 15.48
N PHE A 240 1.29 -25.00 14.41
CA PHE A 240 1.44 -25.88 13.25
C PHE A 240 2.83 -25.80 12.64
N SER A 241 3.35 -24.57 12.41
CA SER A 241 4.69 -24.36 11.85
C SER A 241 5.78 -24.90 12.76
N ARG A 242 5.59 -24.83 14.09
CA ARG A 242 6.52 -25.40 15.07
C ARG A 242 6.56 -26.93 14.97
N VAL A 243 5.39 -27.58 14.99
CA VAL A 243 5.27 -29.04 14.92
C VAL A 243 5.78 -29.56 13.58
N TRP A 244 5.43 -28.88 12.48
CA TRP A 244 5.86 -29.22 11.13
C TRP A 244 7.39 -29.17 10.99
N LEU A 245 8.00 -28.06 11.40
CA LEU A 245 9.44 -27.87 11.30
C LEU A 245 10.24 -28.68 12.32
N ASN A 246 9.60 -29.47 13.19
CA ASN A 246 10.31 -30.50 13.96
C ASN A 246 10.57 -31.76 13.11
N HIS A 247 9.73 -32.02 12.09
CA HIS A 247 9.82 -33.20 11.23
C HIS A 247 10.41 -32.90 9.85
N PHE A 248 10.20 -31.67 9.34
CA PHE A 248 10.59 -31.25 7.99
C PHE A 248 11.54 -30.05 8.01
N ASN A 249 12.37 -29.91 6.96
CA ASN A 249 13.31 -28.80 6.84
C ASN A 249 12.65 -27.50 6.38
N TYR A 250 11.58 -27.62 5.59
CA TYR A 250 10.89 -26.52 4.93
C TYR A 250 9.38 -26.70 5.06
N GLY A 251 8.62 -25.61 4.89
CA GLY A 251 7.20 -25.74 4.62
C GLY A 251 6.95 -26.30 3.22
N PRO A 252 5.75 -26.87 2.97
CA PRO A 252 5.43 -27.51 1.71
C PRO A 252 5.66 -26.63 0.48
N MET A 253 5.18 -25.39 0.55
CA MET A 253 5.24 -24.46 -0.57
C MET A 253 6.64 -23.87 -0.72
N GLU A 254 7.37 -23.67 0.38
CA GLU A 254 8.76 -23.23 0.36
C GLU A 254 9.67 -24.26 -0.31
N TRP A 255 9.45 -25.54 -0.04
CA TRP A 255 10.19 -26.61 -0.70
C TRP A 255 9.87 -26.71 -2.19
N LEU A 256 8.58 -26.60 -2.55
CA LEU A 256 8.17 -26.62 -3.95
C LEU A 256 8.84 -25.45 -4.70
N TRP A 257 8.78 -24.26 -4.11
CA TRP A 257 9.42 -23.06 -4.63
C TRP A 257 10.93 -23.24 -4.79
N ARG A 258 11.65 -23.68 -3.75
CA ARG A 258 13.10 -23.91 -3.82
C ARG A 258 13.46 -24.99 -4.85
N SER A 259 12.70 -26.08 -4.89
CA SER A 259 12.97 -27.17 -5.83
C SER A 259 12.76 -26.70 -7.27
N ALA A 260 11.76 -25.86 -7.52
CA ALA A 260 11.55 -25.21 -8.81
C ALA A 260 12.65 -24.20 -9.15
N THR A 261 13.05 -23.31 -8.22
CA THR A 261 14.10 -22.30 -8.45
C THR A 261 15.45 -22.91 -8.76
N TYR A 262 15.84 -23.96 -8.04
CA TYR A 262 17.14 -24.63 -8.24
C TYR A 262 17.09 -25.80 -9.23
N LEU A 263 15.90 -26.10 -9.77
CA LEU A 263 15.62 -27.28 -10.60
C LEU A 263 16.18 -28.59 -9.99
N LYS A 264 16.18 -28.69 -8.66
CA LYS A 264 16.73 -29.82 -7.90
C LYS A 264 15.85 -30.10 -6.69
N TRP A 265 15.42 -31.35 -6.55
CA TRP A 265 14.64 -31.82 -5.40
C TRP A 265 15.45 -31.66 -4.11
N GLN A 266 14.97 -30.78 -3.22
CA GLN A 266 15.62 -30.53 -1.93
C GLN A 266 15.26 -31.63 -0.92
N PRO A 267 16.12 -31.93 0.07
CA PRO A 267 15.81 -32.91 1.11
C PRO A 267 14.64 -32.41 1.98
N TRP A 268 13.51 -33.13 1.89
CA TRP A 268 12.24 -32.76 2.51
C TRP A 268 12.21 -33.00 4.04
N ARG A 269 12.63 -34.19 4.47
CA ARG A 269 12.65 -34.60 5.88
C ARG A 269 13.94 -34.12 6.55
N ARG A 270 13.81 -33.69 7.81
CA ARG A 270 14.99 -33.47 8.64
C ARG A 270 15.62 -34.83 8.96
N VAL A 271 16.88 -35.04 8.59
CA VAL A 271 17.64 -36.19 9.07
C VAL A 271 17.84 -35.97 10.56
N ALA A 272 17.37 -36.90 11.38
CA ALA A 272 17.54 -36.81 12.84
C ALA A 272 19.03 -36.77 13.16
N SER A 273 19.47 -35.67 13.79
CA SER A 273 20.80 -35.52 14.39
C SER A 273 20.74 -35.93 15.85
#